data_AF-A0A9Q0RCC5-F1
#
_entry.id   AF-A0A9Q0RCC5-F1
#
_cell.length_a   1.000
_cell.length_b   1.000
_cell.length_c   1.000
_cell.angle_alpha   90.00
_cell.angle_beta   90.00
_cell.angle_gamma   90.00
#
_symmetry.space_group_name_H-M   'P 1'
#
loop_
_entity.id
_entity.type
_entity.pdbx_description
1 polymer ?
#
loop_
_entity_poly.entity_id
_entity_poly.type
_entity_poly.pdbx_seq_one_letter_code
_entity_poly.pdbx_strand_id
1 'polypeptide(L)'
;MSNQRICLNKSFTVLQTESKTRKIPSLSPIWKEKIHFIKFLPEDNIPDEIQDQETEAPTSFEVLLTTHQDLRKLLRMDFQSFWNQVIYDKSLNELIDSYLQFRRRFFDQSKIIFSSTLSGIDEMIFKTIARLSHLQEHNSYLEENFYSKIIYEKQLFTIPKIFDICTLYSKTNFEVVSNVIRKIFDIQPKYIEDLKKAVSLSIEVIKKITETSDVIIGFQKSNKITHPKTADEEKENKRLMDISVKNFSTIVDLVSYILDISCSLSSFVSVVPNLSVYLFPLLPLISSKIYNQTIPEVTLNFTTDKTDFVSDIDISFMLKVSKKYLILLSRSVIMGSFESPQFNPKSVVDFFKSISSENNSNSIEDNDENNNEDLDQNPFINDLFSDNLFINRIRRKINFQNEFPEIHELIEEISVDLDDSSTIESIQTMFPNISTEDIQELLKQFDGNYEEVINFLLNKTTDNSPDDLSFQVLSSTTKTQSNFDEKSLLKEIFDKKDVDNKLRGFSQLQRFHSDHYDDEYDDTFDDI
;
A
#
# COMPACT_ATOMS: atom_id res chain seq x y z
N MET A 1 13.67 -41.83 -23.19
CA MET A 1 14.23 -40.62 -23.81
C MET A 1 14.02 -39.48 -22.81
N SER A 2 15.09 -38.90 -22.27
CA SER A 2 15.00 -37.75 -21.36
C SER A 2 14.32 -36.60 -22.12
N ASN A 3 13.13 -36.18 -21.70
CA ASN A 3 12.46 -34.99 -22.23
C ASN A 3 13.32 -33.76 -21.90
N GLN A 4 14.23 -33.41 -22.80
CA GLN A 4 15.10 -32.26 -22.65
C GLN A 4 14.24 -31.00 -22.81
N ARG A 5 14.12 -30.21 -21.73
CA ARG A 5 13.37 -28.95 -21.76
C ARG A 5 14.00 -27.96 -22.75
N ILE A 6 13.16 -27.21 -23.44
CA ILE A 6 13.55 -26.29 -24.50
C ILE A 6 13.79 -24.90 -23.92
N CYS A 7 14.99 -24.35 -24.10
CA CYS A 7 15.31 -22.97 -23.75
C CYS A 7 14.82 -22.01 -24.83
N LEU A 8 13.71 -21.29 -24.59
CA LEU A 8 13.06 -20.47 -25.64
C LEU A 8 13.94 -19.35 -26.18
N ASN A 9 14.75 -18.71 -25.33
CA ASN A 9 15.64 -17.62 -25.73
C ASN A 9 16.92 -18.10 -26.45
N LYS A 10 17.11 -19.41 -26.60
CA LYS A 10 18.21 -20.03 -27.36
C LYS A 10 17.73 -20.96 -28.48
N SER A 11 16.45 -21.32 -28.49
CA SER A 11 15.87 -22.24 -29.46
C SER A 11 15.38 -21.53 -30.72
N PHE A 12 15.14 -22.33 -31.75
CA PHE A 12 14.59 -21.88 -33.01
C PHE A 12 13.45 -22.79 -33.43
N THR A 13 12.41 -22.20 -34.00
CA THR A 13 11.27 -22.87 -34.59
C THR A 13 11.42 -22.88 -36.11
N VAL A 14 11.17 -24.02 -36.74
CA VAL A 14 11.29 -24.17 -38.18
C VAL A 14 9.97 -23.80 -38.85
N LEU A 15 9.99 -22.77 -39.69
CA LEU A 15 8.88 -22.40 -40.54
C LEU A 15 9.06 -23.06 -41.91
N GLN A 16 8.13 -23.94 -42.29
CA GLN A 16 8.05 -24.49 -43.64
C GLN A 16 7.08 -23.64 -44.45
N THR A 17 7.55 -22.97 -45.50
CA THR A 17 6.69 -22.40 -46.54
C THR A 17 6.80 -23.25 -47.80
N GLU A 18 5.81 -23.15 -48.70
CA GLU A 18 5.73 -23.93 -49.95
C GLU A 18 7.00 -23.88 -50.81
N SER A 19 7.86 -22.86 -50.62
CA SER A 19 9.09 -22.68 -51.39
C SER A 19 10.40 -22.81 -50.60
N LYS A 20 10.42 -22.69 -49.25
CA LYS A 20 11.66 -22.71 -48.43
C LYS A 20 11.42 -23.09 -46.96
N THR A 21 12.37 -23.80 -46.36
CA THR A 21 12.46 -24.00 -44.91
C THR A 21 13.32 -22.89 -44.28
N ARG A 22 12.79 -22.18 -43.28
CA ARG A 22 13.52 -21.12 -42.55
C ARG A 22 13.57 -21.44 -41.05
N LYS A 23 14.74 -21.29 -40.43
CA LYS A 23 14.94 -21.43 -38.99
C LYS A 23 14.80 -20.05 -38.35
N ILE A 24 13.74 -19.83 -37.58
CA ILE A 24 13.41 -18.54 -36.96
C ILE A 24 13.56 -18.70 -35.44
N PRO A 25 14.06 -17.71 -34.69
CA PRO A 25 14.08 -17.77 -33.23
C PRO A 25 12.72 -18.12 -32.65
N SER A 26 12.67 -18.93 -31.59
CA SER A 26 11.41 -19.32 -30.94
C SER A 26 10.70 -18.13 -30.28
N LEU A 27 11.46 -17.12 -29.88
CA LEU A 27 10.96 -15.80 -29.51
C LEU A 27 11.14 -14.83 -30.70
N SER A 28 10.05 -14.47 -31.35
CA SER A 28 10.03 -13.59 -32.52
C SER A 28 8.68 -12.90 -32.66
N PRO A 29 8.62 -11.63 -33.10
CA PRO A 29 7.35 -10.93 -33.34
C PRO A 29 6.47 -11.61 -34.40
N ILE A 30 7.03 -12.48 -35.24
CA ILE A 30 6.28 -13.28 -36.23
C ILE A 30 5.32 -14.28 -35.55
N TRP A 31 5.65 -14.75 -34.35
CA TRP A 31 4.84 -15.72 -33.59
C TRP A 31 3.79 -15.05 -32.70
N LYS A 32 3.75 -13.71 -32.66
CA LYS A 32 2.77 -12.96 -31.89
C LYS A 32 1.38 -13.13 -32.51
N GLU A 33 0.38 -13.43 -31.68
CA GLU A 33 -1.00 -13.47 -32.14
C GLU A 33 -1.58 -12.06 -32.34
N LYS A 34 -2.55 -11.96 -33.24
CA LYS A 34 -3.31 -10.72 -33.47
C LYS A 34 -4.41 -10.57 -32.41
N ILE A 35 -4.00 -10.22 -31.20
CA ILE A 35 -4.88 -9.82 -30.10
C ILE A 35 -4.67 -8.31 -29.89
N HIS A 36 -5.73 -7.59 -29.52
CA HIS A 36 -5.64 -6.19 -29.16
C HIS A 36 -6.27 -6.00 -27.79
N PHE A 37 -5.41 -5.99 -26.75
CA PHE A 37 -5.88 -5.82 -25.38
C PHE A 37 -6.33 -4.37 -25.17
N ILE A 38 -7.57 -4.19 -24.73
CA ILE A 38 -8.18 -2.89 -24.49
C ILE A 38 -7.73 -2.40 -23.11
N LYS A 39 -7.47 -1.10 -22.95
CA LYS A 39 -7.13 -0.52 -21.64
C LYS A 39 -8.35 -0.56 -20.73
N PHE A 40 -8.10 -0.77 -19.44
CA PHE A 40 -9.11 -0.62 -18.41
C PHE A 40 -9.24 0.86 -18.05
N LEU A 41 -10.45 1.36 -17.87
CA LEU A 41 -10.74 2.76 -17.58
C LEU A 41 -11.43 2.91 -16.21
N PRO A 42 -11.38 4.08 -15.56
CA PRO A 42 -12.06 4.31 -14.29
C PRO A 42 -13.56 3.95 -14.31
N GLU A 43 -14.24 4.22 -15.42
CA GLU A 43 -15.67 4.00 -15.65
C GLU A 43 -16.03 2.51 -15.65
N ASP A 44 -15.08 1.62 -15.97
CA ASP A 44 -15.25 0.17 -15.99
C ASP A 44 -15.47 -0.43 -14.58
N ASN A 45 -15.30 0.36 -13.52
CA ASN A 45 -15.63 -0.05 -12.15
C ASN A 45 -17.12 0.11 -11.81
N ILE A 46 -17.93 0.70 -12.70
CA ILE A 46 -19.36 0.93 -12.47
C ILE A 46 -20.14 -0.29 -12.97
N PRO A 47 -21.07 -0.85 -12.18
CA PRO A 47 -21.82 -2.04 -12.55
C PRO A 47 -22.88 -1.78 -13.62
N ASP A 48 -23.18 -2.85 -14.36
CA ASP A 48 -24.16 -2.91 -15.45
C ASP A 48 -25.58 -2.43 -15.04
N GLU A 49 -25.97 -2.55 -13.76
CA GLU A 49 -27.33 -2.25 -13.29
C GLU A 49 -27.59 -0.77 -12.96
N ILE A 50 -26.55 0.07 -12.86
CA ILE A 50 -26.68 1.53 -12.58
C ILE A 50 -26.66 2.34 -13.90
N GLN A 51 -26.50 1.67 -15.05
CA GLN A 51 -26.31 2.30 -16.37
C GLN A 51 -27.61 2.67 -17.14
N ASP A 52 -28.79 2.60 -16.53
CA ASP A 52 -30.04 3.11 -17.14
C ASP A 52 -30.38 4.48 -16.47
N GLN A 53 -30.52 5.66 -17.12
CA GLN A 53 -31.19 5.97 -18.39
C GLN A 53 -30.58 7.17 -19.17
N GLU A 54 -29.42 7.72 -18.79
CA GLU A 54 -28.89 8.97 -19.40
C GLU A 54 -27.44 8.90 -19.93
N THR A 55 -26.73 7.79 -19.73
CA THR A 55 -25.36 7.61 -20.27
C THR A 55 -25.36 6.54 -21.36
N GLU A 56 -25.06 6.95 -22.60
CA GLU A 56 -24.90 6.08 -23.78
C GLU A 56 -23.68 5.13 -23.69
N ALA A 57 -23.54 4.29 -22.66
CA ALA A 57 -22.35 3.43 -22.50
C ALA A 57 -22.61 1.90 -22.45
N PRO A 58 -23.46 1.30 -23.30
CA PRO A 58 -23.47 -0.17 -23.52
C PRO A 58 -22.11 -0.71 -24.02
N THR A 59 -21.22 0.19 -24.44
CA THR A 59 -19.83 -0.04 -24.83
C THR A 59 -18.94 -0.55 -23.69
N SER A 60 -19.20 -0.22 -22.41
CA SER A 60 -18.33 -0.64 -21.29
C SER A 60 -18.40 -2.15 -21.02
N PHE A 61 -19.61 -2.72 -20.98
CA PHE A 61 -19.80 -4.15 -20.76
C PHE A 61 -19.23 -5.01 -21.90
N GLU A 62 -19.45 -4.61 -23.17
CA GLU A 62 -18.88 -5.32 -24.32
C GLU A 62 -17.34 -5.28 -24.31
N VAL A 63 -16.75 -4.15 -23.89
CA VAL A 63 -15.30 -4.00 -23.71
C VAL A 63 -14.79 -4.93 -22.61
N LEU A 64 -15.47 -5.01 -21.47
CA LEU A 64 -15.11 -5.91 -20.37
C LEU A 64 -15.21 -7.38 -20.80
N LEU A 65 -16.29 -7.76 -21.49
CA LEU A 65 -16.47 -9.11 -21.99
C LEU A 65 -15.38 -9.50 -23.00
N THR A 66 -15.04 -8.60 -23.92
CA THR A 66 -13.95 -8.78 -24.90
C THR A 66 -12.61 -8.93 -24.18
N THR A 67 -12.33 -8.05 -23.22
CA THR A 67 -11.11 -8.09 -22.39
C THR A 67 -10.99 -9.43 -21.65
N HIS A 68 -12.07 -9.90 -21.04
CA HIS A 68 -12.11 -11.20 -20.37
C HIS A 68 -11.82 -12.35 -21.35
N GLN A 69 -12.40 -12.34 -22.55
CA GLN A 69 -12.16 -13.36 -23.58
C GLN A 69 -10.71 -13.37 -24.06
N ASP A 70 -10.11 -12.19 -24.28
CA ASP A 70 -8.73 -12.06 -24.73
C ASP A 70 -7.72 -12.48 -23.66
N LEU A 71 -7.95 -12.13 -22.40
CA LEU A 71 -7.14 -12.63 -21.28
C LEU A 71 -7.27 -14.15 -21.12
N ARG A 72 -8.48 -14.69 -21.29
CA ARG A 72 -8.70 -16.14 -21.27
C ARG A 72 -7.97 -16.83 -22.42
N LYS A 73 -7.91 -16.21 -23.59
CA LYS A 73 -7.16 -16.71 -24.75
C LYS A 73 -5.66 -16.68 -24.47
N LEU A 74 -5.14 -15.58 -23.92
CA LEU A 74 -3.74 -15.44 -23.51
C LEU A 74 -3.31 -16.54 -22.53
N LEU A 75 -4.11 -16.79 -21.49
CA LEU A 75 -3.80 -17.79 -20.47
C LEU A 75 -3.86 -19.23 -20.98
N ARG A 76 -4.55 -19.49 -22.11
CA ARG A 76 -4.61 -20.79 -22.77
C ARG A 76 -3.44 -21.05 -23.72
N MET A 77 -2.68 -20.01 -24.09
CA MET A 77 -1.50 -20.15 -24.93
C MET A 77 -0.46 -21.05 -24.28
N ASP A 78 0.31 -21.78 -25.10
CA ASP A 78 1.52 -22.45 -24.61
C ASP A 78 2.58 -21.43 -24.16
N PHE A 79 3.59 -21.90 -23.42
CA PHE A 79 4.62 -21.02 -22.85
C PHE A 79 5.34 -20.16 -23.89
N GLN A 80 5.60 -20.70 -25.09
CA GLN A 80 6.28 -19.95 -26.15
C GLN A 80 5.39 -18.85 -26.71
N SER A 81 4.13 -19.16 -27.00
CA SER A 81 3.16 -18.22 -27.57
C SER A 81 2.82 -17.12 -26.56
N PHE A 82 2.66 -17.49 -25.28
CA PHE A 82 2.49 -16.55 -24.18
C PHE A 82 3.64 -15.54 -24.12
N TRP A 83 4.90 -16.00 -24.07
CA TRP A 83 6.05 -15.09 -24.00
C TRP A 83 6.28 -14.29 -25.28
N ASN A 84 5.90 -14.81 -26.45
CA ASN A 84 5.85 -14.01 -27.68
C ASN A 84 4.82 -12.88 -27.57
N GLN A 85 3.63 -13.15 -27.02
CA GLN A 85 2.63 -12.12 -26.78
C GLN A 85 3.17 -11.07 -25.80
N VAL A 86 3.69 -11.49 -24.65
CA VAL A 86 4.21 -10.60 -23.59
C VAL A 86 5.35 -9.69 -24.09
N ILE A 87 6.29 -10.22 -24.88
CA ILE A 87 7.48 -9.46 -25.30
C ILE A 87 7.17 -8.47 -26.43
N TYR A 88 6.25 -8.84 -27.32
CA TYR A 88 6.02 -8.14 -28.60
C TYR A 88 4.64 -7.47 -28.72
N ASP A 89 3.75 -7.64 -27.75
CA ASP A 89 2.49 -6.92 -27.65
C ASP A 89 2.52 -5.91 -26.51
N LYS A 90 2.59 -4.62 -26.85
CA LYS A 90 2.54 -3.55 -25.86
C LYS A 90 1.16 -3.41 -25.22
N SER A 91 0.09 -3.75 -25.97
CA SER A 91 -1.29 -3.56 -25.49
C SER A 91 -1.60 -4.40 -24.26
N LEU A 92 -0.98 -5.60 -24.14
CA LEU A 92 -1.11 -6.42 -22.93
C LEU A 92 -0.56 -5.71 -21.69
N ASN A 93 0.64 -5.14 -21.80
CA ASN A 93 1.25 -4.44 -20.67
C ASN A 93 0.45 -3.17 -20.33
N GLU A 94 -0.06 -2.48 -21.34
CA GLU A 94 -0.93 -1.31 -21.16
C GLU A 94 -2.28 -1.65 -20.48
N LEU A 95 -2.89 -2.79 -20.82
CA LEU A 95 -4.07 -3.31 -20.10
C LEU A 95 -3.74 -3.60 -18.64
N ILE A 96 -2.66 -4.33 -18.35
CA ILE A 96 -2.28 -4.65 -16.97
C ILE A 96 -2.00 -3.38 -16.18
N ASP A 97 -1.28 -2.42 -16.77
CA ASP A 97 -0.92 -1.15 -16.13
C ASP A 97 -2.17 -0.31 -15.81
N SER A 98 -3.03 -0.09 -16.81
CA SER A 98 -4.28 0.66 -16.63
C SER A 98 -5.24 -0.03 -15.66
N TYR A 99 -5.33 -1.36 -15.69
CA TYR A 99 -6.13 -2.13 -14.75
C TYR A 99 -5.62 -1.97 -13.31
N LEU A 100 -4.32 -2.18 -13.06
CA LEU A 100 -3.75 -2.05 -11.72
C LEU A 100 -3.90 -0.61 -11.18
N GLN A 101 -3.78 0.39 -12.06
CA GLN A 101 -3.93 1.79 -11.70
C GLN A 101 -5.38 2.14 -11.32
N PHE A 102 -6.36 1.78 -12.15
CA PHE A 102 -7.73 2.27 -12.04
C PHE A 102 -8.70 1.31 -11.35
N ARG A 103 -8.32 0.05 -11.09
CA ARG A 103 -9.19 -0.89 -10.36
C ARG A 103 -9.45 -0.38 -8.95
N ARG A 104 -10.74 -0.33 -8.56
CA ARG A 104 -11.14 0.09 -7.21
C ARG A 104 -10.56 -0.82 -6.13
N ARG A 105 -10.04 -0.20 -5.07
CA ARG A 105 -9.46 -0.84 -3.89
C ARG A 105 -10.52 -0.99 -2.80
N PHE A 106 -10.21 -1.79 -1.77
CA PHE A 106 -11.14 -2.10 -0.68
C PHE A 106 -11.47 -0.92 0.24
N PHE A 107 -10.68 0.14 0.18
CA PHE A 107 -10.84 1.35 0.99
C PHE A 107 -11.42 2.53 0.19
N ASP A 108 -11.71 2.33 -1.09
CA ASP A 108 -12.40 3.34 -1.88
C ASP A 108 -13.84 3.49 -1.35
N GLN A 109 -14.29 4.74 -1.22
CA GLN A 109 -15.51 5.07 -0.50
C GLN A 109 -16.79 4.58 -1.19
N SER A 110 -16.75 4.39 -2.51
CA SER A 110 -17.85 3.78 -3.25
C SER A 110 -17.91 2.28 -2.92
N LYS A 111 -19.11 1.75 -2.65
CA LYS A 111 -19.31 0.29 -2.55
C LYS A 111 -18.60 -0.38 -3.73
N ILE A 112 -17.71 -1.34 -3.45
CA ILE A 112 -17.18 -2.21 -4.50
C ILE A 112 -18.39 -2.97 -5.03
N ILE A 113 -18.82 -2.64 -6.24
CA ILE A 113 -19.91 -3.38 -6.86
C ILE A 113 -19.29 -4.48 -7.71
N PHE A 114 -19.67 -5.71 -7.39
CA PHE A 114 -19.15 -6.90 -8.02
C PHE A 114 -20.06 -7.28 -9.19
N SER A 115 -19.61 -7.04 -10.42
CA SER A 115 -20.15 -7.77 -11.57
C SER A 115 -19.37 -9.08 -11.74
N SER A 116 -20.06 -10.13 -12.20
CA SER A 116 -19.42 -11.44 -12.44
C SER A 116 -18.33 -11.35 -13.51
N THR A 117 -18.52 -10.50 -14.52
CA THR A 117 -17.53 -10.21 -15.57
C THR A 117 -16.27 -9.59 -14.98
N LEU A 118 -16.41 -8.57 -14.13
CA LEU A 118 -15.28 -7.87 -13.53
C LEU A 118 -14.52 -8.78 -12.57
N SER A 119 -15.22 -9.60 -11.77
CA SER A 119 -14.58 -10.63 -10.95
C SER A 119 -13.80 -11.66 -11.80
N GLY A 120 -14.32 -12.03 -12.98
CA GLY A 120 -13.59 -12.86 -13.92
C GLY A 120 -12.32 -12.19 -14.45
N ILE A 121 -12.36 -10.89 -14.75
CA ILE A 121 -11.19 -10.10 -15.16
C ILE A 121 -10.17 -10.02 -14.01
N ASP A 122 -10.62 -9.76 -12.78
CA ASP A 122 -9.76 -9.71 -11.59
C ASP A 122 -8.93 -11.00 -11.47
N GLU A 123 -9.59 -12.15 -11.64
CA GLU A 123 -8.97 -13.47 -11.62
C GLU A 123 -8.00 -13.68 -12.80
N MET A 124 -8.38 -13.29 -14.02
CA MET A 124 -7.53 -13.47 -15.19
C MET A 124 -6.29 -12.59 -15.17
N ILE A 125 -6.40 -11.33 -14.71
CA ILE A 125 -5.25 -10.44 -14.52
C ILE A 125 -4.31 -11.01 -13.46
N PHE A 126 -4.85 -11.45 -12.32
CA PHE A 126 -4.05 -12.08 -11.27
C PHE A 126 -3.29 -13.31 -11.77
N LYS A 127 -3.98 -14.22 -12.49
CA LYS A 127 -3.35 -15.40 -13.11
C LYS A 127 -2.30 -15.03 -14.15
N THR A 128 -2.51 -13.96 -14.89
CA THR A 128 -1.53 -13.45 -15.86
C THR A 128 -0.27 -12.96 -15.15
N ILE A 129 -0.42 -12.16 -14.10
CA ILE A 129 0.69 -11.69 -13.23
C ILE A 129 1.43 -12.87 -12.60
N ALA A 130 0.70 -13.85 -12.07
CA ALA A 130 1.29 -15.06 -11.52
C ALA A 130 2.09 -15.81 -12.59
N ARG A 131 1.57 -15.98 -13.80
CA ARG A 131 2.27 -16.63 -14.93
C ARG A 131 3.50 -15.85 -15.38
N LEU A 132 3.45 -14.51 -15.39
CA LEU A 132 4.60 -13.64 -15.69
C LEU A 132 5.76 -13.83 -14.70
N SER A 133 5.50 -14.29 -13.48
CA SER A 133 6.54 -14.60 -12.48
C SER A 133 7.25 -15.94 -12.70
N HIS A 134 6.78 -16.77 -13.64
CA HIS A 134 7.33 -18.11 -13.88
C HIS A 134 8.30 -18.12 -15.06
N LEU A 135 9.49 -18.66 -14.81
CA LEU A 135 10.55 -18.80 -15.82
C LEU A 135 10.44 -20.10 -16.62
N GLN A 136 9.55 -21.01 -16.24
CA GLN A 136 9.42 -22.31 -16.89
C GLN A 136 8.02 -22.90 -16.76
N GLU A 137 7.62 -23.63 -17.79
CA GLU A 137 6.47 -24.54 -17.82
C GLU A 137 6.94 -25.91 -18.35
N HIS A 138 6.10 -26.95 -18.24
CA HIS A 138 6.43 -28.36 -18.45
C HIS A 138 7.64 -28.67 -19.36
N ASN A 139 7.62 -28.19 -20.60
CA ASN A 139 8.60 -28.53 -21.64
C ASN A 139 9.54 -27.38 -22.04
N SER A 140 9.36 -26.17 -21.49
CA SER A 140 10.04 -24.98 -21.99
C SER A 140 10.38 -24.02 -20.86
N TYR A 141 11.51 -23.31 -21.00
CA TYR A 141 11.97 -22.34 -20.01
C TYR A 141 12.67 -21.14 -20.65
N LEU A 142 12.78 -20.07 -19.87
CA LEU A 142 13.62 -18.91 -20.14
C LEU A 142 14.83 -18.97 -19.20
N GLU A 143 16.01 -18.60 -19.72
CA GLU A 143 17.16 -18.38 -18.85
C GLU A 143 16.93 -17.21 -17.92
N GLU A 144 17.38 -17.35 -16.67
CA GLU A 144 17.19 -16.34 -15.62
C GLU A 144 17.73 -14.97 -16.02
N ASN A 145 18.94 -14.90 -16.60
CA ASN A 145 19.51 -13.64 -17.10
C ASN A 145 18.66 -12.99 -18.19
N PHE A 146 18.09 -13.79 -19.09
CA PHE A 146 17.22 -13.27 -20.15
C PHE A 146 15.89 -12.78 -19.57
N TYR A 147 15.28 -13.57 -18.68
CA TYR A 147 14.05 -13.22 -17.99
C TYR A 147 14.21 -11.95 -17.15
N SER A 148 15.25 -11.88 -16.30
CA SER A 148 15.61 -10.72 -15.48
C SER A 148 15.70 -9.43 -16.30
N LYS A 149 16.35 -9.51 -17.46
CA LYS A 149 16.46 -8.40 -18.41
C LYS A 149 15.10 -8.03 -19.01
N ILE A 150 14.34 -9.01 -19.48
CA ILE A 150 13.05 -8.77 -20.14
C ILE A 150 12.01 -8.17 -19.21
N ILE A 151 11.86 -8.68 -17.98
CA ILE A 151 10.86 -8.15 -17.04
C ILE A 151 11.11 -6.67 -16.73
N TYR A 152 12.37 -6.26 -16.69
CA TYR A 152 12.79 -4.89 -16.44
C TYR A 152 12.66 -4.00 -17.68
N GLU A 153 13.26 -4.40 -18.81
CA GLU A 153 13.28 -3.60 -20.04
C GLU A 153 11.90 -3.44 -20.68
N LYS A 154 11.02 -4.43 -20.49
CA LYS A 154 9.64 -4.37 -20.97
C LYS A 154 8.68 -3.77 -19.95
N GLN A 155 9.17 -3.34 -18.78
CA GLN A 155 8.37 -2.78 -17.69
C GLN A 155 7.17 -3.69 -17.34
N LEU A 156 7.40 -5.01 -17.34
CA LEU A 156 6.37 -5.97 -16.95
C LEU A 156 6.06 -5.86 -15.46
N PHE A 157 7.08 -5.50 -14.68
CA PHE A 157 6.94 -5.06 -13.31
C PHE A 157 7.61 -3.69 -13.16
N THR A 158 7.02 -2.87 -12.31
CA THR A 158 7.52 -1.57 -11.84
C THR A 158 7.17 -1.46 -10.37
N ILE A 159 7.81 -0.56 -9.62
CA ILE A 159 7.47 -0.36 -8.21
C ILE A 159 6.00 0.03 -8.00
N PRO A 160 5.40 0.94 -8.79
CA PRO A 160 3.96 1.20 -8.72
C PRO A 160 3.11 -0.07 -8.92
N LYS A 161 3.36 -0.85 -9.97
CA LYS A 161 2.65 -2.12 -10.21
C LYS A 161 2.79 -3.09 -9.04
N ILE A 162 3.98 -3.17 -8.44
CA ILE A 162 4.24 -4.04 -7.29
C ILE A 162 3.39 -3.60 -6.09
N PHE A 163 3.30 -2.30 -5.81
CA PHE A 163 2.42 -1.79 -4.76
C PHE A 163 0.97 -2.13 -5.06
N ASP A 164 0.50 -1.89 -6.28
CA ASP A 164 -0.88 -2.19 -6.67
C ASP A 164 -1.21 -3.69 -6.57
N ILE A 165 -0.29 -4.57 -7.00
CA ILE A 165 -0.43 -6.03 -6.86
C ILE A 165 -0.57 -6.42 -5.39
N CYS A 166 0.26 -5.85 -4.51
CA CYS A 166 0.19 -6.11 -3.09
C CYS A 166 -1.16 -5.64 -2.52
N THR A 167 -1.59 -4.43 -2.84
CA THR A 167 -2.83 -3.84 -2.33
C THR A 167 -4.08 -4.59 -2.80
N LEU A 168 -4.12 -4.99 -4.07
CA LEU A 168 -5.29 -5.65 -4.66
C LEU A 168 -5.40 -7.13 -4.27
N TYR A 169 -4.28 -7.87 -4.22
CA TYR A 169 -4.34 -9.33 -4.19
C TYR A 169 -3.79 -9.98 -2.91
N SER A 170 -3.01 -9.28 -2.07
CA SER A 170 -2.36 -9.91 -0.90
C SER A 170 -3.36 -10.41 0.15
N LYS A 171 -4.51 -9.72 0.32
CA LYS A 171 -5.52 -10.07 1.33
C LYS A 171 -6.10 -11.47 1.14
N THR A 172 -6.25 -11.92 -0.11
CA THR A 172 -6.88 -13.20 -0.45
C THR A 172 -5.90 -14.22 -1.03
N ASN A 173 -4.76 -13.76 -1.58
CA ASN A 173 -3.79 -14.61 -2.28
C ASN A 173 -2.35 -14.42 -1.76
N PHE A 174 -2.21 -14.22 -0.44
CA PHE A 174 -0.95 -13.81 0.20
C PHE A 174 0.27 -14.64 -0.22
N GLU A 175 0.19 -15.96 -0.14
CA GLU A 175 1.34 -16.84 -0.43
C GLU A 175 1.82 -16.71 -1.88
N VAL A 176 0.87 -16.64 -2.82
CA VAL A 176 1.17 -16.50 -4.26
C VAL A 176 1.78 -15.13 -4.51
N VAL A 177 1.19 -14.06 -3.97
CA VAL A 177 1.70 -12.69 -4.10
C VAL A 177 3.10 -12.57 -3.50
N SER A 178 3.33 -13.06 -2.28
CA SER A 178 4.64 -13.03 -1.64
C SER A 178 5.69 -13.79 -2.45
N ASN A 179 5.36 -14.97 -2.97
CA ASN A 179 6.26 -15.73 -3.83
C ASN A 179 6.59 -14.98 -5.14
N VAL A 180 5.58 -14.38 -5.79
CA VAL A 180 5.76 -13.58 -7.02
C VAL A 180 6.70 -12.41 -6.74
N ILE A 181 6.40 -11.59 -5.72
CA ILE A 181 7.16 -10.37 -5.42
C ILE A 181 8.59 -10.69 -4.98
N ARG A 182 8.79 -11.67 -4.09
CA ARG A 182 10.14 -12.10 -3.67
C ARG A 182 11.00 -12.51 -4.86
N LYS A 183 10.49 -13.38 -5.73
CA LYS A 183 11.19 -13.81 -6.95
C LYS A 183 11.59 -12.65 -7.85
N ILE A 184 10.72 -11.66 -8.02
CA ILE A 184 11.00 -10.49 -8.86
C ILE A 184 12.20 -9.71 -8.31
N PHE A 185 12.23 -9.46 -6.99
CA PHE A 185 13.35 -8.76 -6.35
C PHE A 185 14.64 -9.58 -6.34
N ASP A 186 14.54 -10.90 -6.11
CA ASP A 186 15.69 -11.80 -6.11
C ASP A 186 16.37 -11.88 -7.49
N ILE A 187 15.57 -11.97 -8.55
CA ILE A 187 16.05 -12.15 -9.93
C ILE A 187 16.52 -10.84 -10.56
N GLN A 188 15.93 -9.70 -10.17
CA GLN A 188 16.24 -8.39 -10.74
C GLN A 188 16.55 -7.36 -9.64
N PRO A 189 17.82 -7.26 -9.22
CA PRO A 189 18.26 -6.35 -8.17
C PRO A 189 17.97 -4.86 -8.44
N LYS A 190 17.83 -4.44 -9.71
CA LYS A 190 17.53 -3.03 -10.05
C LYS A 190 16.23 -2.51 -9.43
N TYR A 191 15.28 -3.40 -9.13
CA TYR A 191 14.06 -3.00 -8.43
C TYR A 191 14.31 -2.48 -7.02
N ILE A 192 15.41 -2.88 -6.35
CA ILE A 192 15.79 -2.29 -5.06
C ILE A 192 16.12 -0.80 -5.21
N GLU A 193 16.87 -0.44 -6.24
CA GLU A 193 17.21 0.96 -6.50
C GLU A 193 15.99 1.77 -6.93
N ASP A 194 15.09 1.17 -7.71
CA ASP A 194 13.84 1.81 -8.07
C ASP A 194 12.90 1.97 -6.87
N LEU A 195 12.93 1.05 -5.91
CA LEU A 195 12.19 1.16 -4.64
C LEU A 195 12.71 2.33 -3.81
N LYS A 196 14.03 2.48 -3.65
CA LYS A 196 14.63 3.62 -2.93
C LYS A 196 14.25 4.96 -3.56
N LYS A 197 14.26 5.02 -4.90
CA LYS A 197 13.80 6.22 -5.64
C LYS A 197 12.33 6.50 -5.42
N ALA A 198 11.48 5.46 -5.47
CA ALA A 198 10.05 5.60 -5.20
C ALA A 198 9.79 6.14 -3.79
N VAL A 199 10.46 5.60 -2.77
CA VAL A 199 10.36 6.10 -1.38
C VAL A 199 10.80 7.55 -1.27
N SER A 200 11.91 7.92 -1.93
CA SER A 200 12.40 9.31 -1.93
C SER A 200 11.37 10.27 -2.55
N LEU A 201 10.76 9.89 -3.67
CA LEU A 201 9.69 10.65 -4.30
C LEU A 201 8.45 10.74 -3.39
N SER A 202 8.07 9.65 -2.71
CA SER A 202 6.96 9.67 -1.75
C SER A 202 7.23 10.66 -0.61
N ILE A 203 8.45 10.73 -0.08
CA ILE A 203 8.83 11.72 0.95
C ILE A 203 8.63 13.15 0.43
N GLU A 204 9.10 13.44 -0.79
CA GLU A 204 8.96 14.77 -1.40
C GLU A 204 7.49 15.14 -1.63
N VAL A 205 6.68 14.20 -2.10
CA VAL A 205 5.26 14.41 -2.33
C VAL A 205 4.53 14.67 -1.01
N ILE A 206 4.75 13.84 0.01
CA ILE A 206 4.15 14.04 1.33
C ILE A 206 4.51 15.42 1.88
N LYS A 207 5.80 15.81 1.86
CA LYS A 207 6.23 17.15 2.32
C LYS A 207 5.47 18.26 1.61
N LYS A 208 5.47 18.24 0.27
CA LYS A 208 4.79 19.26 -0.54
C LYS A 208 3.29 19.36 -0.25
N ILE A 209 2.60 18.22 -0.13
CA ILE A 209 1.15 18.24 0.13
C ILE A 209 0.88 18.72 1.56
N THR A 210 1.68 18.32 2.54
CA THR A 210 1.52 18.80 3.93
C THR A 210 1.80 20.30 4.08
N GLU A 211 2.81 20.84 3.38
CA GLU A 211 3.03 22.30 3.31
C GLU A 211 1.83 23.02 2.68
N THR A 212 1.21 22.41 1.67
CA THR A 212 0.02 22.96 1.02
C THR A 212 -1.19 22.94 1.96
N SER A 213 -1.37 21.89 2.76
CA SER A 213 -2.45 21.86 3.76
C SER A 213 -2.27 22.91 4.85
N ASP A 214 -1.05 23.12 5.34
CA ASP A 214 -0.78 24.13 6.37
C ASP A 214 -1.24 25.53 5.90
N VAL A 215 -0.96 25.85 4.63
CA VAL A 215 -1.39 27.11 4.00
C VAL A 215 -2.91 27.19 3.93
N ILE A 216 -3.58 26.13 3.46
CA ILE A 216 -5.05 26.08 3.32
C ILE A 216 -5.73 26.23 4.68
N ILE A 217 -5.26 25.50 5.69
CA ILE A 217 -5.76 25.53 7.06
C ILE A 217 -5.56 26.93 7.66
N GLY A 218 -4.40 27.56 7.42
CA GLY A 218 -4.14 28.94 7.81
C GLY A 218 -5.13 29.94 7.22
N PHE A 219 -5.46 29.80 5.93
CA PHE A 219 -6.46 30.63 5.25
C PHE A 219 -7.89 30.44 5.79
N GLN A 220 -8.28 29.22 6.17
CA GLN A 220 -9.58 28.97 6.78
C GLN A 220 -9.71 29.61 8.16
N LYS A 221 -8.66 29.52 8.99
CA LYS A 221 -8.64 30.15 10.32
C LYS A 221 -8.82 31.67 10.25
N SER A 222 -8.31 32.31 9.20
CA SER A 222 -8.41 33.77 9.03
C SER A 222 -9.77 34.25 8.50
N ASN A 223 -10.52 33.39 7.80
CA ASN A 223 -11.72 33.80 7.06
C ASN A 223 -12.99 33.23 7.72
N LYS A 224 -13.47 33.87 8.79
CA LYS A 224 -14.85 33.67 9.26
C LYS A 224 -15.79 34.53 8.44
N ILE A 225 -16.66 33.90 7.65
CA ILE A 225 -17.62 34.57 6.75
C ILE A 225 -18.60 35.41 7.59
N THR A 226 -18.73 36.69 7.25
CA THR A 226 -19.75 37.60 7.80
C THR A 226 -20.89 37.78 6.80
N HIS A 227 -22.12 37.96 7.29
CA HIS A 227 -23.31 38.11 6.44
C HIS A 227 -23.22 39.37 5.53
N PRO A 228 -23.48 39.23 4.21
CA PRO A 228 -23.39 40.33 3.26
C PRO A 228 -24.52 41.35 3.42
N LYS A 229 -24.21 42.63 3.17
CA LYS A 229 -25.15 43.75 3.14
C LYS A 229 -25.07 44.58 1.85
N THR A 230 -24.07 44.38 0.99
CA THR A 230 -23.88 45.15 -0.25
C THR A 230 -23.51 44.28 -1.47
N ALA A 231 -23.71 44.80 -2.69
CA ALA A 231 -23.40 44.09 -3.95
C ALA A 231 -21.89 43.83 -4.18
N ASP A 232 -21.02 44.66 -3.60
CA ASP A 232 -19.56 44.44 -3.64
C ASP A 232 -19.15 43.32 -2.65
N GLU A 233 -19.79 43.25 -1.48
CA GLU A 233 -19.64 42.14 -0.53
C GLU A 233 -20.18 40.81 -1.08
N GLU A 234 -21.19 40.84 -1.95
CA GLU A 234 -21.73 39.64 -2.61
C GLU A 234 -20.74 39.05 -3.63
N LYS A 235 -20.06 39.89 -4.42
CA LYS A 235 -18.97 39.46 -5.31
C LYS A 235 -17.77 38.94 -4.52
N GLU A 236 -17.42 39.57 -3.40
CA GLU A 236 -16.35 39.13 -2.52
C GLU A 236 -16.70 37.79 -1.84
N ASN A 237 -17.93 37.62 -1.38
CA ASN A 237 -18.43 36.35 -0.84
C ASN A 237 -18.42 35.23 -1.89
N LYS A 238 -18.84 35.50 -3.14
CA LYS A 238 -18.75 34.51 -4.23
C LYS A 238 -17.30 34.07 -4.47
N ARG A 239 -16.35 35.02 -4.51
CA ARG A 239 -14.92 34.71 -4.63
C ARG A 239 -14.38 33.89 -3.44
N LEU A 240 -14.81 34.20 -2.22
CA LEU A 240 -14.44 33.45 -1.02
C LEU A 240 -15.02 32.03 -1.03
N MET A 241 -16.24 31.84 -1.53
CA MET A 241 -16.85 30.53 -1.74
C MET A 241 -16.06 29.70 -2.76
N ASP A 242 -15.68 30.27 -3.91
CA ASP A 242 -14.86 29.58 -4.91
C ASP A 242 -13.51 29.12 -4.35
N ILE A 243 -12.87 29.97 -3.52
CA ILE A 243 -11.63 29.64 -2.81
C ILE A 243 -11.87 28.51 -1.80
N SER A 244 -12.97 28.55 -1.05
CA SER A 244 -13.33 27.51 -0.07
C SER A 244 -13.56 26.15 -0.75
N VAL A 245 -14.29 26.11 -1.85
CA VAL A 245 -14.54 24.88 -2.63
C VAL A 245 -13.22 24.29 -3.16
N LYS A 246 -12.34 25.12 -3.73
CA LYS A 246 -11.02 24.68 -4.19
C LYS A 246 -10.15 24.15 -3.06
N ASN A 247 -10.19 24.81 -1.91
CA ASN A 247 -9.47 24.39 -0.71
C ASN A 247 -9.99 23.03 -0.20
N PHE A 248 -11.30 22.84 -0.17
CA PHE A 248 -11.92 21.57 0.21
C PHE A 248 -11.51 20.42 -0.71
N SER A 249 -11.59 20.61 -2.04
CA SER A 249 -11.14 19.60 -3.02
C SER A 249 -9.66 19.22 -2.82
N THR A 250 -8.80 20.21 -2.56
CA THR A 250 -7.37 19.96 -2.30
C THR A 250 -7.15 19.13 -1.03
N ILE A 251 -7.97 19.33 0.01
CA ILE A 251 -7.92 18.55 1.25
C ILE A 251 -8.44 17.13 1.04
N VAL A 252 -9.50 16.95 0.26
CA VAL A 252 -9.97 15.62 -0.14
C VAL A 252 -8.87 14.87 -0.89
N ASP A 253 -8.16 15.52 -1.82
CA ASP A 253 -7.04 14.93 -2.54
C ASP A 253 -5.89 14.53 -1.60
N LEU A 254 -5.53 15.39 -0.64
CA LEU A 254 -4.52 15.08 0.38
C LEU A 254 -4.92 13.86 1.23
N VAL A 255 -6.14 13.85 1.76
CA VAL A 255 -6.62 12.76 2.62
C VAL A 255 -6.71 11.45 1.85
N SER A 256 -7.16 11.50 0.59
CA SER A 256 -7.18 10.34 -0.31
C SER A 256 -5.76 9.83 -0.58
N TYR A 257 -4.80 10.73 -0.77
CA TYR A 257 -3.40 10.36 -0.96
C TYR A 257 -2.79 9.71 0.30
N ILE A 258 -3.03 10.27 1.50
CA ILE A 258 -2.59 9.66 2.77
C ILE A 258 -3.19 8.26 2.93
N LEU A 259 -4.48 8.10 2.65
CA LEU A 259 -5.17 6.82 2.71
C LEU A 259 -4.54 5.81 1.76
N ASP A 260 -4.39 6.18 0.48
CA ASP A 260 -3.82 5.29 -0.54
C ASP A 260 -2.39 4.86 -0.19
N ILE A 261 -1.51 5.81 0.15
CA ILE A 261 -0.11 5.49 0.43
C ILE A 261 0.04 4.65 1.72
N SER A 262 -0.76 4.92 2.75
CA SER A 262 -0.73 4.15 4.00
C SER A 262 -1.16 2.70 3.76
N CYS A 263 -2.27 2.48 3.05
CA CYS A 263 -2.75 1.15 2.68
C CYS A 263 -1.78 0.41 1.75
N SER A 264 -1.28 1.10 0.71
CA SER A 264 -0.43 0.49 -0.31
C SER A 264 0.94 0.09 0.23
N LEU A 265 1.59 0.97 0.99
CA LEU A 265 2.87 0.63 1.63
C LEU A 265 2.68 -0.43 2.73
N SER A 266 1.58 -0.38 3.49
CA SER A 266 1.29 -1.41 4.51
C SER A 266 1.10 -2.78 3.86
N SER A 267 0.44 -2.84 2.71
CA SER A 267 0.24 -4.09 1.94
C SER A 267 1.56 -4.60 1.36
N PHE A 268 2.43 -3.72 0.86
CA PHE A 268 3.75 -4.09 0.37
C PHE A 268 4.63 -4.68 1.48
N VAL A 269 4.71 -3.99 2.62
CA VAL A 269 5.55 -4.41 3.75
C VAL A 269 5.10 -5.76 4.31
N SER A 270 3.80 -6.02 4.39
CA SER A 270 3.30 -7.32 4.86
C SER A 270 3.72 -8.47 3.94
N VAL A 271 3.81 -8.22 2.63
CA VAL A 271 4.19 -9.22 1.61
C VAL A 271 5.70 -9.49 1.60
N VAL A 272 6.53 -8.45 1.77
CA VAL A 272 8.01 -8.52 1.76
C VAL A 272 8.64 -7.74 2.91
N PRO A 273 8.57 -8.26 4.16
CA PRO A 273 9.00 -7.53 5.35
C PRO A 273 10.49 -7.16 5.34
N ASN A 274 11.36 -7.98 4.74
CA ASN A 274 12.80 -7.72 4.62
C ASN A 274 13.15 -6.44 3.82
N LEU A 275 12.24 -5.96 2.97
CA LEU A 275 12.43 -4.71 2.20
C LEU A 275 11.95 -3.46 2.96
N SER A 276 11.35 -3.64 4.15
CA SER A 276 10.89 -2.55 5.02
C SER A 276 11.98 -1.55 5.40
N VAL A 277 13.23 -2.00 5.45
CA VAL A 277 14.39 -1.16 5.75
C VAL A 277 14.48 0.07 4.84
N TYR A 278 14.03 -0.06 3.58
CA TYR A 278 14.04 1.05 2.63
C TYR A 278 12.92 2.05 2.87
N LEU A 279 11.88 1.68 3.61
CA LEU A 279 10.75 2.54 3.98
C LEU A 279 10.95 3.19 5.35
N PHE A 280 11.92 2.74 6.16
CA PHE A 280 12.23 3.34 7.47
C PHE A 280 12.37 4.88 7.45
N PRO A 281 12.97 5.52 6.43
CA PRO A 281 13.05 6.98 6.36
C PRO A 281 11.70 7.72 6.28
N LEU A 282 10.59 7.03 6.00
CA LEU A 282 9.25 7.61 6.02
C LEU A 282 8.71 7.81 7.44
N LEU A 283 9.19 7.03 8.42
CA LEU A 283 8.60 7.00 9.77
C LEU A 283 8.57 8.36 10.47
N PRO A 284 9.65 9.18 10.47
CA PRO A 284 9.60 10.50 11.10
C PRO A 284 8.54 11.42 10.48
N LEU A 285 8.38 11.37 9.15
CA LEU A 285 7.39 12.18 8.44
C LEU A 285 5.96 11.70 8.71
N ILE A 286 5.78 10.39 8.83
CA ILE A 286 4.50 9.78 9.22
C ILE A 286 4.12 10.21 10.65
N SER A 287 5.03 10.07 11.60
CA SER A 287 4.75 10.32 13.02
C SER A 287 4.50 11.81 13.30
N SER A 288 5.44 12.68 12.95
CA SER A 288 5.36 14.09 13.34
C SER A 288 4.45 14.89 12.42
N LYS A 289 4.68 14.80 11.10
CA LYS A 289 3.97 15.66 10.14
C LYS A 289 2.57 15.16 9.82
N ILE A 290 2.40 13.89 9.45
CA ILE A 290 1.09 13.38 9.07
C ILE A 290 0.22 13.13 10.31
N TYR A 291 0.67 12.29 11.24
CA TYR A 291 -0.17 11.77 12.32
C TYR A 291 -0.47 12.80 13.39
N ASN A 292 0.55 13.52 13.86
CA ASN A 292 0.41 14.48 14.96
C ASN A 292 0.01 15.89 14.51
N GLN A 293 0.31 16.29 13.28
CA GLN A 293 -0.03 17.63 12.78
C GLN A 293 -1.19 17.60 11.77
N THR A 294 -0.98 17.03 10.57
CA THR A 294 -1.94 17.14 9.48
C THR A 294 -3.30 16.51 9.80
N ILE A 295 -3.34 15.30 10.37
CA ILE A 295 -4.62 14.62 10.65
C ILE A 295 -5.47 15.40 11.68
N PRO A 296 -4.94 15.80 12.86
CA PRO A 296 -5.69 16.61 13.81
C PRO A 296 -6.19 17.93 13.24
N GLU A 297 -5.36 18.64 12.47
CA GLU A 297 -5.76 19.91 11.87
C GLU A 297 -6.85 19.75 10.81
N VAL A 298 -6.77 18.74 9.95
CA VAL A 298 -7.83 18.46 8.97
C VAL A 298 -9.10 18.03 9.69
N THR A 299 -8.99 17.20 10.73
CA THR A 299 -10.14 16.78 11.54
C THR A 299 -10.87 17.99 12.13
N LEU A 300 -10.13 18.92 12.74
CA LEU A 300 -10.71 20.10 13.39
C LEU A 300 -11.40 21.05 12.40
N ASN A 301 -10.84 21.26 11.21
CA ASN A 301 -11.33 22.30 10.29
C ASN A 301 -12.28 21.78 9.20
N PHE A 302 -12.32 20.46 8.94
CA PHE A 302 -13.06 19.90 7.79
C PHE A 302 -14.01 18.76 8.14
N THR A 303 -14.06 18.29 9.40
CA THR A 303 -14.98 17.19 9.78
C THR A 303 -16.12 17.62 10.69
N THR A 304 -16.08 18.83 11.24
CA THR A 304 -17.07 19.34 12.21
C THR A 304 -18.27 20.04 11.57
N ASP A 305 -18.14 20.51 10.34
CA ASP A 305 -19.22 21.21 9.63
C ASP A 305 -19.96 20.25 8.69
N LYS A 306 -21.09 19.73 9.16
CA LYS A 306 -22.13 19.13 8.30
C LYS A 306 -22.86 20.21 7.49
N THR A 307 -22.16 21.18 6.93
CA THR A 307 -22.76 22.22 6.09
C THR A 307 -22.83 21.70 4.65
N ASP A 308 -23.95 21.06 4.31
CA ASP A 308 -24.67 21.03 3.02
C ASP A 308 -23.92 20.95 1.67
N PHE A 309 -22.61 20.73 1.62
CA PHE A 309 -21.85 20.55 0.38
C PHE A 309 -21.27 19.13 0.30
N VAL A 310 -21.92 18.34 -0.55
CA VAL A 310 -21.51 17.03 -1.09
C VAL A 310 -21.65 15.84 -0.13
N SER A 311 -22.82 15.22 -0.20
CA SER A 311 -23.32 14.10 0.60
C SER A 311 -22.61 12.73 0.43
N ASP A 312 -21.47 12.64 -0.25
CA ASP A 312 -20.86 11.33 -0.57
C ASP A 312 -19.40 11.16 -0.14
N ILE A 313 -18.70 12.20 0.36
CA ILE A 313 -17.27 12.10 0.75
C ILE A 313 -17.10 12.21 2.28
N ASP A 314 -16.62 11.16 2.91
CA ASP A 314 -16.49 11.02 4.35
C ASP A 314 -15.00 11.12 4.72
N ILE A 315 -14.55 12.38 4.80
CA ILE A 315 -13.19 12.72 5.24
C ILE A 315 -12.89 12.10 6.61
N SER A 316 -13.88 12.02 7.51
CA SER A 316 -13.71 11.41 8.82
C SER A 316 -13.40 9.92 8.70
N PHE A 317 -14.13 9.19 7.86
CA PHE A 317 -13.85 7.79 7.56
C PHE A 317 -12.45 7.61 6.96
N MET A 318 -12.10 8.38 5.92
CA MET A 318 -10.78 8.28 5.28
C MET A 318 -9.64 8.53 6.25
N LEU A 319 -9.76 9.54 7.13
CA LEU A 319 -8.77 9.84 8.17
C LEU A 319 -8.68 8.73 9.22
N LYS A 320 -9.80 8.16 9.66
CA LYS A 320 -9.82 7.03 10.61
C LYS A 320 -9.11 5.80 10.04
N VAL A 321 -9.42 5.46 8.78
CA VAL A 321 -8.76 4.34 8.09
C VAL A 321 -7.27 4.65 7.89
N SER A 322 -6.93 5.86 7.48
CA SER A 322 -5.54 6.32 7.33
C SER A 322 -4.74 6.16 8.62
N LYS A 323 -5.27 6.64 9.77
CA LYS A 323 -4.60 6.49 11.08
C LYS A 323 -4.28 5.03 11.38
N LYS A 324 -5.26 4.14 11.21
CA LYS A 324 -5.08 2.69 11.43
C LYS A 324 -3.96 2.11 10.56
N TYR A 325 -3.93 2.45 9.28
CA TYR A 325 -2.91 1.93 8.37
C TYR A 325 -1.55 2.58 8.55
N LEU A 326 -1.46 3.84 8.98
CA LEU A 326 -0.18 4.48 9.32
C LEU A 326 0.48 3.83 10.54
N ILE A 327 -0.31 3.47 11.57
CA ILE A 327 0.19 2.71 12.72
C ILE A 327 0.62 1.30 12.29
N LEU A 328 -0.21 0.59 11.52
CA LEU A 328 0.12 -0.74 11.03
C LEU A 328 1.40 -0.73 10.17
N LEU A 329 1.51 0.25 9.25
CA LEU A 329 2.69 0.47 8.43
C LEU A 329 3.91 0.72 9.32
N SER A 330 3.82 1.61 10.30
CA SER A 330 4.92 1.96 11.19
C SER A 330 5.42 0.75 11.97
N ARG A 331 4.51 -0.02 12.58
CA ARG A 331 4.85 -1.27 13.28
C ARG A 331 5.53 -2.26 12.35
N SER A 332 4.96 -2.47 11.17
CA SER A 332 5.47 -3.44 10.21
C SER A 332 6.82 -3.03 9.64
N VAL A 333 7.05 -1.73 9.42
CA VAL A 333 8.33 -1.22 8.95
C VAL A 333 9.41 -1.39 10.01
N ILE A 334 9.12 -1.06 11.27
CA ILE A 334 10.06 -1.25 12.38
C ILE A 334 10.42 -2.74 12.49
N MET A 335 9.42 -3.61 12.57
CA MET A 335 9.64 -5.06 12.72
C MET A 335 10.33 -5.69 11.51
N GLY A 336 9.90 -5.38 10.30
CA GLY A 336 10.48 -5.90 9.07
C GLY A 336 11.90 -5.41 8.82
N SER A 337 12.25 -4.21 9.31
CA SER A 337 13.62 -3.70 9.20
C SER A 337 14.62 -4.57 9.95
N PHE A 338 14.24 -5.16 11.09
CA PHE A 338 15.08 -6.14 11.81
C PHE A 338 15.33 -7.44 11.06
N GLU A 339 14.55 -7.77 10.02
CA GLU A 339 14.82 -8.91 9.14
C GLU A 339 15.91 -8.61 8.12
N SER A 340 16.23 -7.33 7.89
CA SER A 340 17.23 -6.93 6.94
C SER A 340 18.64 -6.98 7.54
N PRO A 341 19.60 -7.66 6.90
CA PRO A 341 20.97 -7.77 7.43
C PRO A 341 21.75 -6.45 7.42
N GLN A 342 21.27 -5.44 6.70
CA GLN A 342 21.89 -4.11 6.59
C GLN A 342 21.28 -3.08 7.55
N PHE A 343 20.23 -3.43 8.28
CA PHE A 343 19.56 -2.51 9.17
C PHE A 343 20.42 -2.26 10.42
N ASN A 344 20.52 -0.99 10.82
CA ASN A 344 21.15 -0.59 12.07
C ASN A 344 20.06 -0.39 13.14
N PRO A 345 19.99 -1.24 14.16
CA PRO A 345 18.93 -1.14 15.17
C PRO A 345 18.99 0.12 16.03
N LYS A 346 20.15 0.79 16.09
CA LYS A 346 20.26 2.13 16.67
C LYS A 346 19.29 3.12 16.01
N SER A 347 18.97 2.95 14.73
CA SER A 347 18.01 3.82 14.03
C SER A 347 16.60 3.76 14.61
N VAL A 348 16.19 2.63 15.21
CA VAL A 348 14.91 2.53 15.94
C VAL A 348 14.95 3.38 17.22
N VAL A 349 16.08 3.36 17.91
CA VAL A 349 16.32 4.16 19.12
C VAL A 349 16.26 5.64 18.82
N ASP A 350 17.02 6.05 17.81
CA ASP A 350 17.09 7.44 17.39
C ASP A 350 15.70 7.93 16.94
N PHE A 351 14.93 7.06 16.26
CA PHE A 351 13.54 7.34 15.93
C PHE A 351 12.66 7.51 17.18
N PHE A 352 12.67 6.56 18.12
CA PHE A 352 11.85 6.68 19.34
C PHE A 352 12.24 7.89 20.20
N LYS A 353 13.54 8.18 20.35
CA LYS A 353 14.01 9.38 21.04
C LYS A 353 13.52 10.66 20.34
N SER A 354 13.52 10.70 19.00
CA SER A 354 13.04 11.86 18.26
C SER A 354 11.56 12.15 18.54
N ILE A 355 10.69 11.14 18.49
CA ILE A 355 9.24 11.32 18.71
C ILE A 355 8.89 11.59 20.18
N SER A 356 9.69 11.12 21.14
CA SER A 356 9.53 11.47 22.56
C SER A 356 10.01 12.89 22.85
N SER A 357 11.08 13.36 22.19
CA SER A 357 11.65 14.69 22.40
C SER A 357 10.79 15.83 21.82
N GLU A 358 10.06 15.60 20.72
CA GLU A 358 9.14 16.57 20.13
C GLU A 358 8.04 17.03 21.12
N ASN A 359 7.71 16.22 22.13
CA ASN A 359 6.75 16.57 23.18
C ASN A 359 7.24 17.71 24.08
N ASN A 360 8.55 17.78 24.36
CA ASN A 360 9.11 18.76 25.30
C ASN A 360 9.30 20.15 24.68
N SER A 361 9.27 20.27 23.36
CA SER A 361 9.43 21.55 22.66
C SER A 361 8.11 22.29 22.40
N ASN A 362 6.96 21.62 22.48
CA ASN A 362 5.66 22.25 22.26
C ASN A 362 4.96 22.73 23.56
N SER A 363 5.60 22.55 24.72
CA SER A 363 5.04 22.90 26.04
C SER A 363 5.71 24.11 26.72
N ILE A 364 6.49 24.93 25.99
CA ILE A 364 7.11 26.14 26.56
C ILE A 364 6.48 27.37 25.94
N GLU A 365 5.25 27.67 26.34
CA GLU A 365 4.66 29.02 26.41
C GLU A 365 3.29 28.88 27.09
N ASP A 366 3.30 28.65 28.41
CA ASP A 366 2.39 29.29 29.37
C ASP A 366 2.70 28.75 30.78
N ASN A 367 3.35 29.60 31.58
CA ASN A 367 3.54 29.37 33.00
C ASN A 367 2.21 29.59 33.72
N ASP A 368 1.50 28.50 34.05
CA ASP A 368 0.61 28.49 35.21
C ASP A 368 0.82 27.18 35.98
N GLU A 369 1.58 27.30 37.08
CA GLU A 369 1.76 26.26 38.10
C GLU A 369 0.42 26.06 38.82
N ASN A 370 -0.44 25.20 38.28
CA ASN A 370 -1.39 24.34 39.01
C ASN A 370 -2.34 23.70 38.01
N ASN A 371 -1.90 22.61 37.38
CA ASN A 371 -2.78 21.55 36.91
C ASN A 371 -1.93 20.29 36.75
N ASN A 372 -2.14 19.32 37.64
CA ASN A 372 -1.85 17.91 37.36
C ASN A 372 -2.90 17.42 36.35
N GLU A 373 -2.88 17.95 35.13
CA GLU A 373 -3.58 17.36 34.00
C GLU A 373 -2.61 16.42 33.31
N ASP A 374 -3.09 15.21 33.04
CA ASP A 374 -2.35 14.08 32.50
C ASP A 374 -1.36 14.53 31.42
N LEU A 375 -0.11 14.05 31.51
CA LEU A 375 0.87 14.17 30.43
C LEU A 375 0.22 13.64 29.15
N ASP A 376 -0.29 14.52 28.30
CA ASP A 376 -0.87 14.18 26.99
C ASP A 376 0.26 13.64 26.12
N GLN A 377 0.53 12.35 26.29
CA GLN A 377 1.54 11.62 25.55
C GLN A 377 1.21 11.72 24.05
N ASN A 378 2.26 11.93 23.24
CA ASN A 378 2.20 11.92 21.78
C ASN A 378 1.18 10.89 21.24
N PRO A 379 0.09 11.32 20.56
CA PRO A 379 -0.98 10.40 20.13
C PRO A 379 -0.46 9.26 19.25
N PHE A 380 0.54 9.54 18.41
CA PHE A 380 1.19 8.51 17.60
C PHE A 380 1.90 7.47 18.48
N ILE A 381 2.59 7.87 19.56
CA ILE A 381 3.26 6.93 20.47
C ILE A 381 2.22 6.03 21.14
N ASN A 382 1.15 6.61 21.69
CA ASN A 382 0.09 5.85 22.37
C ASN A 382 -0.50 4.79 21.44
N ASP A 383 -0.85 5.22 20.22
CA ASP A 383 -1.41 4.32 19.23
C ASP A 383 -0.37 3.30 18.72
N LEU A 384 0.90 3.67 18.60
CA LEU A 384 1.98 2.77 18.17
C LEU A 384 2.21 1.66 19.19
N PHE A 385 2.19 1.97 20.48
CA PHE A 385 2.44 1.04 21.58
C PHE A 385 1.17 0.42 22.19
N SER A 386 -0.01 0.72 21.65
CA SER A 386 -1.28 0.07 22.07
C SER A 386 -1.36 -1.46 21.87
N ASP A 387 -0.35 -2.08 21.24
CA ASP A 387 -0.31 -3.52 20.95
C ASP A 387 0.84 -4.20 21.73
N ASN A 388 0.47 -4.97 22.75
CA ASN A 388 1.38 -5.74 23.59
C ASN A 388 2.26 -6.71 22.79
N LEU A 389 1.75 -7.30 21.71
CA LEU A 389 2.53 -8.22 20.87
C LEU A 389 3.65 -7.46 20.17
N PHE A 390 3.36 -6.25 19.69
CA PHE A 390 4.36 -5.38 19.07
C PHE A 390 5.45 -4.98 20.07
N ILE A 391 5.07 -4.53 21.28
CA ILE A 391 6.01 -4.19 22.36
C ILE A 391 6.96 -5.36 22.64
N ASN A 392 6.38 -6.53 22.90
CA ASN A 392 7.15 -7.72 23.28
C ASN A 392 8.09 -8.20 22.18
N ARG A 393 7.66 -8.11 20.91
CA ARG A 393 8.50 -8.45 19.75
C ARG A 393 9.67 -7.48 19.59
N ILE A 394 9.45 -6.18 19.77
CA ILE A 394 10.52 -5.16 19.73
C ILE A 394 11.52 -5.39 20.87
N ARG A 395 11.05 -5.56 22.11
CA ARG A 395 11.90 -5.84 23.28
C ARG A 395 12.84 -7.02 23.01
N ARG A 396 12.33 -8.12 22.46
CA ARG A 396 13.15 -9.30 22.12
C ARG A 396 14.18 -9.01 21.03
N LYS A 397 13.81 -8.33 19.94
CA LYS A 397 14.72 -8.01 18.84
C LYS A 397 15.88 -7.12 19.31
N ILE A 398 15.60 -6.19 20.22
CA ILE A 398 16.58 -5.29 20.81
C ILE A 398 17.45 -6.02 21.86
N ASN A 399 16.84 -6.77 22.78
CA ASN A 399 17.57 -7.55 23.79
C ASN A 399 18.50 -8.59 23.19
N PHE A 400 18.08 -9.25 22.10
CA PHE A 400 18.92 -10.22 21.40
C PHE A 400 20.25 -9.61 20.93
N GLN A 401 20.30 -8.29 20.73
CA GLN A 401 21.51 -7.59 20.33
C GLN A 401 22.34 -7.04 21.50
N ASN A 402 21.87 -7.15 22.75
CA ASN A 402 22.59 -6.79 23.98
C ASN A 402 23.21 -5.37 24.01
N GLU A 403 22.76 -4.45 23.15
CA GLU A 403 23.47 -3.19 22.90
C GLU A 403 22.72 -1.93 23.36
N PHE A 404 21.46 -2.01 23.83
CA PHE A 404 20.63 -0.81 24.05
C PHE A 404 19.66 -0.87 25.26
N PRO A 405 20.16 -0.87 26.51
CA PRO A 405 19.32 -0.85 27.73
C PRO A 405 18.43 0.39 27.85
N GLU A 406 18.84 1.52 27.28
CA GLU A 406 18.08 2.79 27.25
C GLU A 406 16.70 2.65 26.58
N ILE A 407 16.54 1.70 25.66
CA ILE A 407 15.23 1.47 25.00
C ILE A 407 14.31 0.67 25.90
N HIS A 408 14.85 -0.22 26.73
CA HIS A 408 14.04 -0.93 27.71
C HIS A 408 13.40 0.07 28.65
N GLU A 409 14.20 1.00 29.17
CA GLU A 409 13.72 2.11 30.01
C GLU A 409 12.68 2.96 29.26
N LEU A 410 12.95 3.37 28.01
CA LEU A 410 11.99 4.14 27.21
C LEU A 410 10.67 3.38 26.94
N ILE A 411 10.74 2.08 26.66
CA ILE A 411 9.55 1.25 26.46
C ILE A 411 8.79 1.06 27.77
N GLU A 412 9.47 0.87 28.91
CA GLU A 412 8.81 0.80 30.24
C GLU A 412 8.17 2.15 30.61
N GLU A 413 8.82 3.28 30.31
CA GLU A 413 8.26 4.62 30.54
C GLU A 413 7.03 4.90 29.66
N ILE A 414 7.02 4.40 28.43
CA ILE A 414 5.95 4.60 27.45
C ILE A 414 4.81 3.58 27.61
N SER A 415 5.12 2.35 28.01
CA SER A 415 4.13 1.28 28.21
C SER A 415 3.46 1.47 29.57
N VAL A 416 2.46 2.36 29.64
CA VAL A 416 1.58 2.48 30.79
C VAL A 416 1.05 1.10 31.17
N ASP A 417 1.38 0.61 32.37
CA ASP A 417 0.96 -0.66 33.00
C ASP A 417 -0.03 -1.49 32.17
N LEU A 418 0.48 -2.17 31.13
CA LEU A 418 -0.29 -3.16 30.39
C LEU A 418 -0.25 -4.43 31.23
N ASP A 419 -1.24 -4.53 32.10
CA ASP A 419 -1.31 -5.52 33.16
C ASP A 419 -1.40 -6.94 32.57
N ASP A 420 -0.23 -7.60 32.46
CA ASP A 420 -0.10 -9.03 32.14
C ASP A 420 -1.00 -9.88 33.05
N SER A 421 -1.40 -9.36 34.23
CA SER A 421 -2.33 -10.02 35.15
C SER A 421 -3.66 -10.40 34.48
N SER A 422 -4.21 -9.54 33.62
CA SER A 422 -5.51 -9.78 32.96
C SER A 422 -5.47 -10.92 31.94
N THR A 423 -4.35 -11.05 31.22
CA THR A 423 -4.14 -12.10 30.22
C THR A 423 -3.82 -13.42 30.89
N ILE A 424 -3.01 -13.39 31.96
CA ILE A 424 -2.70 -14.55 32.80
C ILE A 424 -3.97 -15.05 33.48
N GLU A 425 -4.78 -14.17 34.09
CA GLU A 425 -6.03 -14.53 34.76
C GLU A 425 -7.02 -15.15 33.77
N SER A 426 -7.11 -14.62 32.55
CA SER A 426 -7.96 -15.20 31.49
C SER A 426 -7.54 -16.62 31.10
N ILE A 427 -6.23 -16.87 30.92
CA ILE A 427 -5.71 -18.21 30.61
C ILE A 427 -5.89 -19.15 31.82
N GLN A 428 -5.65 -18.66 33.04
CA GLN A 428 -5.77 -19.42 34.27
C GLN A 428 -7.23 -19.78 34.60
N THR A 429 -8.19 -18.94 34.18
CA THR A 429 -9.63 -19.25 34.25
C THR A 429 -10.01 -20.39 33.31
N MET A 430 -9.39 -20.46 32.11
CA MET A 430 -9.62 -21.55 31.16
C MET A 430 -8.86 -22.84 31.51
N PHE A 431 -7.68 -22.72 32.13
CA PHE A 431 -6.79 -23.82 32.51
C PHE A 431 -6.37 -23.73 33.98
N PRO A 432 -7.28 -24.02 34.94
CA PRO A 432 -7.05 -23.79 36.38
C PRO A 432 -5.95 -24.66 36.99
N ASN A 433 -5.48 -25.69 36.29
CA ASN A 433 -4.45 -26.61 36.77
C ASN A 433 -3.02 -26.16 36.42
N ILE A 434 -2.86 -25.05 35.69
CA ILE A 434 -1.55 -24.53 35.28
C ILE A 434 -1.19 -23.37 36.20
N SER A 435 0.03 -23.38 36.73
CA SER A 435 0.49 -22.30 37.60
C SER A 435 0.64 -21.00 36.82
N THR A 436 0.50 -19.88 37.52
CA THR A 436 0.75 -18.55 36.95
C THR A 436 2.18 -18.45 36.39
N GLU A 437 3.15 -19.10 37.05
CA GLU A 437 4.54 -19.15 36.61
C GLU A 437 4.71 -19.90 35.28
N ASP A 438 4.01 -21.03 35.10
CA ASP A 438 4.03 -21.80 33.85
C ASP A 438 3.32 -21.05 32.72
N ILE A 439 2.21 -20.35 33.01
CA ILE A 439 1.50 -19.50 32.03
C ILE A 439 2.43 -18.35 31.58
N GLN A 440 3.15 -17.73 32.51
CA GLN A 440 4.16 -16.73 32.19
C GLN A 440 5.29 -17.32 31.33
N GLU A 441 5.76 -18.52 31.63
CA GLU A 441 6.79 -19.20 30.84
C GLU A 441 6.28 -19.59 29.44
N LEU A 442 5.02 -19.98 29.30
CA LEU A 442 4.38 -20.27 28.01
C LEU A 442 4.10 -19.01 27.20
N LEU A 443 3.61 -17.93 27.81
CA LEU A 443 3.51 -16.62 27.17
C LEU A 443 4.89 -16.14 26.74
N LYS A 444 5.93 -16.40 27.54
CA LYS A 444 7.32 -16.15 27.13
C LYS A 444 7.73 -17.05 25.95
N GLN A 445 7.32 -18.30 25.91
CA GLN A 445 7.63 -19.23 24.83
C GLN A 445 6.91 -18.90 23.50
N PHE A 446 5.65 -18.50 23.56
CA PHE A 446 4.79 -18.19 22.40
C PHE A 446 4.70 -16.67 22.12
N ASP A 447 5.78 -15.93 22.37
CA ASP A 447 5.88 -14.50 21.98
C ASP A 447 4.75 -13.58 22.52
N GLY A 448 4.17 -13.89 23.68
CA GLY A 448 3.03 -13.18 24.27
C GLY A 448 1.70 -13.41 23.54
N ASN A 449 1.67 -14.31 22.56
CA ASN A 449 0.49 -14.67 21.79
C ASN A 449 -0.39 -15.61 22.62
N TYR A 450 -1.36 -15.01 23.33
CA TYR A 450 -2.30 -15.73 24.17
C TYR A 450 -3.06 -16.84 23.40
N GLU A 451 -3.37 -16.63 22.12
CA GLU A 451 -4.07 -17.63 21.29
C GLU A 451 -3.19 -18.84 21.00
N GLU A 452 -1.91 -18.63 20.73
CA GLU A 452 -0.96 -19.73 20.55
C GLU A 452 -0.71 -20.49 21.84
N VAL A 453 -0.66 -19.80 22.98
CA VAL A 453 -0.60 -20.45 24.30
C VAL A 453 -1.85 -21.31 24.53
N ILE A 454 -3.03 -20.77 24.29
CA ILE A 454 -4.30 -21.52 24.43
C ILE A 454 -4.31 -22.72 23.49
N ASN A 455 -3.93 -22.54 22.22
CA ASN A 455 -3.89 -23.62 21.23
C ASN A 455 -2.86 -24.69 21.61
N PHE A 456 -1.69 -24.29 22.10
CA PHE A 456 -0.68 -25.22 22.61
C PHE A 456 -1.18 -26.01 23.82
N LEU A 457 -1.84 -25.34 24.77
CA LEU A 457 -2.40 -25.97 25.96
C LEU A 457 -3.56 -26.92 25.61
N LEU A 458 -4.45 -26.52 24.71
CA LEU A 458 -5.52 -27.38 24.18
C LEU A 458 -4.95 -28.64 23.56
N ASN A 459 -3.95 -28.51 22.69
CA ASN A 459 -3.30 -29.65 22.03
C ASN A 459 -2.56 -30.55 23.02
N LYS A 460 -1.96 -30.01 24.08
CA LYS A 460 -1.34 -30.79 25.16
C LYS A 460 -2.36 -31.46 26.08
N THR A 461 -3.54 -30.88 26.30
CA THR A 461 -4.60 -31.49 27.12
C THR A 461 -5.36 -32.62 26.44
N THR A 462 -5.35 -32.69 25.10
CA THR A 462 -5.97 -33.78 24.33
C THR A 462 -5.14 -35.07 24.29
N ASP A 463 -3.84 -34.99 24.57
CA ASP A 463 -2.93 -36.13 24.63
C ASP A 463 -2.49 -36.37 26.09
N ASN A 464 -3.17 -37.27 26.80
CA ASN A 464 -2.86 -37.56 28.21
C ASN A 464 -1.43 -38.11 28.43
N SER A 465 -0.60 -37.35 29.14
CA SER A 465 0.12 -37.76 30.37
C SER A 465 0.78 -36.53 31.03
N PRO A 466 0.72 -36.32 32.37
CA PRO A 466 1.04 -35.04 33.03
C PRO A 466 2.54 -34.77 33.26
N ASP A 467 3.45 -35.59 32.78
CA ASP A 467 4.87 -35.52 33.14
C ASP A 467 5.75 -35.63 31.89
N ASP A 468 6.04 -34.50 31.22
CA ASP A 468 7.35 -34.19 30.62
C ASP A 468 7.26 -32.92 29.74
N LEU A 469 8.01 -31.89 30.13
CA LEU A 469 8.28 -30.69 29.34
C LEU A 469 9.81 -30.53 29.27
N SER A 470 10.41 -30.88 28.14
CA SER A 470 11.79 -30.49 27.83
C SER A 470 11.89 -29.97 26.40
N PHE A 471 12.59 -28.84 26.22
CA PHE A 471 12.72 -28.07 24.98
C PHE A 471 14.19 -27.97 24.54
N GLN A 472 14.47 -28.16 23.24
CA GLN A 472 15.79 -27.90 22.65
C GLN A 472 15.70 -27.05 21.36
N VAL A 473 16.62 -26.10 21.28
CA VAL A 473 16.82 -25.04 20.27
C VAL A 473 17.85 -25.47 19.23
N LEU A 474 17.71 -25.07 17.96
CA LEU A 474 18.83 -25.09 16.99
C LEU A 474 18.76 -23.94 15.97
N SER A 475 19.96 -23.47 15.60
CA SER A 475 20.32 -22.16 15.06
C SER A 475 20.88 -22.17 13.61
N SER A 476 21.31 -20.98 13.16
CA SER A 476 21.61 -20.39 11.83
C SER A 476 22.95 -20.73 11.14
N THR A 477 23.15 -20.23 9.89
CA THR A 477 24.44 -19.81 9.24
C THR A 477 24.16 -19.04 7.91
N THR A 478 24.41 -17.71 7.71
CA THR A 478 25.61 -16.93 7.19
C THR A 478 26.14 -17.31 5.79
N LYS A 479 26.69 -16.47 4.85
CA LYS A 479 27.03 -15.03 4.61
C LYS A 479 27.58 -14.92 3.14
N THR A 480 27.60 -13.75 2.47
CA THR A 480 28.78 -13.02 1.88
C THR A 480 28.45 -11.89 0.87
N GLN A 481 29.26 -10.82 0.88
CA GLN A 481 29.16 -9.50 0.21
C GLN A 481 30.07 -9.35 -1.03
N SER A 482 29.80 -8.35 -1.90
CA SER A 482 30.86 -7.55 -2.56
C SER A 482 30.39 -6.17 -3.07
N ASN A 483 31.26 -5.16 -2.87
CA ASN A 483 31.13 -3.72 -3.18
C ASN A 483 31.10 -3.36 -4.68
N PHE A 484 30.47 -2.23 -5.04
CA PHE A 484 30.87 -1.42 -6.21
C PHE A 484 30.52 0.07 -6.05
N ASP A 485 31.40 0.91 -6.59
CA ASP A 485 31.58 2.35 -6.32
C ASP A 485 30.66 3.25 -7.16
N GLU A 486 30.03 4.23 -6.52
CA GLU A 486 28.96 5.09 -7.05
C GLU A 486 29.43 6.54 -7.17
N LYS A 487 29.93 6.96 -8.34
CA LYS A 487 30.25 8.37 -8.60
C LYS A 487 30.33 8.69 -10.10
N SER A 488 29.19 8.66 -10.81
CA SER A 488 29.11 9.34 -12.12
C SER A 488 27.68 9.60 -12.67
N LEU A 489 26.60 9.23 -11.99
CA LEU A 489 25.24 9.27 -12.60
C LEU A 489 24.32 10.41 -12.11
N LEU A 490 24.82 11.29 -11.24
CA LEU A 490 24.04 12.39 -10.64
C LEU A 490 23.88 13.64 -11.53
N LYS A 491 23.84 13.52 -12.85
CA LYS A 491 23.69 14.70 -13.72
C LYS A 491 22.66 14.61 -14.84
N GLU A 492 21.86 13.55 -14.90
CA GLU A 492 20.92 13.35 -16.03
C GLU A 492 19.42 13.32 -15.66
N ILE A 493 19.04 13.56 -14.40
CA ILE A 493 17.63 13.42 -13.94
C ILE A 493 17.07 14.76 -13.41
N PHE A 494 17.28 15.85 -14.15
CA PHE A 494 16.57 17.10 -13.87
C PHE A 494 15.98 17.65 -15.17
N ASP A 495 14.72 17.32 -15.42
CA ASP A 495 13.84 18.20 -16.20
C ASP A 495 12.39 18.22 -15.65
N LYS A 496 11.86 19.44 -15.54
CA LYS A 496 10.85 19.89 -14.56
C LYS A 496 9.38 19.71 -15.00
N LYS A 497 9.05 18.69 -15.81
CA LYS A 497 7.69 18.50 -16.37
C LYS A 497 6.99 17.18 -15.99
N ASP A 498 7.68 16.24 -15.35
CA ASP A 498 7.12 14.91 -15.05
C ASP A 498 6.37 14.80 -13.71
N VAL A 499 6.49 15.80 -12.82
CA VAL A 499 5.84 15.74 -11.49
C VAL A 499 4.33 15.95 -11.61
N ASP A 500 3.86 16.79 -12.54
CA ASP A 500 2.44 17.10 -12.71
C ASP A 500 1.65 15.98 -13.42
N ASN A 501 2.32 15.08 -14.15
CA ASN A 501 1.66 13.92 -14.79
C ASN A 501 1.56 12.71 -13.85
N LYS A 502 2.38 12.63 -12.80
CA LYS A 502 2.37 11.52 -11.83
C LYS A 502 1.30 11.66 -10.74
N LEU A 503 0.68 12.84 -10.63
CA LEU A 503 -0.40 13.13 -9.67
C LEU A 503 -1.81 13.11 -10.32
N ARG A 504 -1.93 12.91 -11.63
CA ARG A 504 -3.17 13.14 -12.40
C ARG A 504 -4.22 12.03 -12.39
N GLY A 505 -3.97 10.90 -11.72
CA GLY A 505 -4.90 9.77 -11.71
C GLY A 505 -6.24 10.01 -11.00
N PHE A 506 -6.34 11.05 -10.15
CA PHE A 506 -7.48 11.21 -9.23
C PHE A 506 -8.41 12.40 -9.51
N SER A 507 -7.97 13.42 -10.27
CA SER A 507 -8.77 14.63 -10.49
C SER A 507 -9.88 14.49 -11.55
N GLN A 508 -9.94 13.38 -12.31
CA GLN A 508 -10.87 13.24 -13.43
C GLN A 508 -12.22 12.59 -13.06
N LEU A 509 -12.32 11.89 -11.92
CA LEU A 509 -13.58 11.32 -11.45
C LEU A 509 -14.50 12.35 -10.77
N GLN A 510 -13.98 13.50 -10.34
CA GLN A 510 -14.77 14.52 -9.61
C GLN A 510 -15.29 15.66 -10.50
N ARG A 511 -14.85 15.78 -11.75
CA ARG A 511 -15.30 16.88 -12.64
C ARG A 511 -16.66 16.66 -13.29
N PHE A 512 -17.23 15.46 -13.22
CA PHE A 512 -18.50 15.17 -13.90
C PHE A 512 -19.75 15.47 -13.07
N HIS A 513 -19.62 15.86 -11.79
CA HIS A 513 -20.77 16.19 -10.95
C HIS A 513 -20.91 17.69 -10.61
N SER A 514 -20.04 18.56 -11.13
CA SER A 514 -19.99 19.99 -10.75
C SER A 514 -20.43 20.98 -11.83
N ASP A 515 -20.65 20.54 -13.08
CA ASP A 515 -20.86 21.47 -14.21
C ASP A 515 -22.31 21.51 -14.75
N HIS A 516 -23.31 21.00 -14.03
CA HIS A 516 -24.72 20.95 -14.50
C HIS A 516 -25.73 21.56 -13.53
N TYR A 517 -25.49 22.80 -13.09
CA TYR A 517 -26.53 23.67 -12.53
C TYR A 517 -26.27 25.11 -13.01
N ASP A 518 -26.45 25.35 -14.31
CA ASP A 518 -26.81 26.67 -14.82
C ASP A 518 -28.33 26.70 -14.95
N ASP A 519 -28.99 27.13 -13.87
CA ASP A 519 -30.43 27.35 -13.81
C ASP A 519 -30.80 28.60 -14.62
N GLU A 520 -30.89 28.48 -15.95
CA GLU A 520 -31.67 29.41 -16.79
C GLU A 520 -33.13 28.92 -16.85
N TYR A 521 -33.90 29.19 -15.79
CA TYR A 521 -35.35 29.24 -15.88
C TYR A 521 -35.84 30.52 -15.18
N ASP A 522 -35.77 31.61 -15.92
CA ASP A 522 -36.47 32.85 -15.65
C ASP A 522 -37.42 33.15 -16.82
N ASP A 523 -38.68 33.38 -16.49
CA ASP A 523 -39.72 34.06 -17.26
C ASP A 523 -40.10 33.55 -18.66
N THR A 524 -41.22 32.81 -18.76
CA THR A 524 -42.37 33.16 -19.64
C THR A 524 -43.52 32.14 -19.53
N PHE A 525 -44.53 32.46 -18.72
CA PHE A 525 -45.91 32.04 -18.97
C PHE A 525 -46.86 33.11 -18.43
N ASP A 526 -47.01 34.17 -19.23
CA ASP A 526 -48.19 35.03 -19.24
C ASP A 526 -48.71 35.09 -20.68
N ASP A 527 -50.03 34.86 -20.80
CA ASP A 527 -50.94 35.22 -21.90
C ASP A 527 -51.07 34.36 -23.18
N ILE A 528 -52.32 33.84 -23.30
CA ILE A 528 -53.14 33.39 -24.46
C ILE A 528 -53.25 31.88 -24.70
#